data_AF-A0A7S1MJV2-F1
#
_entry.id   AF-A0A7S1MJV2-F1
#
_cell.length_a   1.000
_cell.length_b   1.000
_cell.length_c   1.000
_cell.angle_alpha   90.00
_cell.angle_beta   90.00
_cell.angle_gamma   90.00
#
_symmetry.space_group_name_H-M   'P 1'
#
loop_
_entity.id
_entity.type
_entity.pdbx_description
1 polymer ?
#
loop_
_entity_poly.entity_id
_entity_poly.type
_entity_poly.pdbx_seq_one_letter_code
_entity_poly.pdbx_strand_id
1 'polypeptide(L)'
;MAGATSCASPLVVLLLHLTTVWVSESRATGGAHHLRRSAGARRSQSVTAATACSSLVNHGTHFTVDVEIGTPGQPFSVVADTGSNTLIVPSCICQEAGRCSLQDRCFVGTNRSSTFALPGGQARAPAIYMSFGSGSIGGVVVRDNASVGLLRAYMRDGLVLMTDRALSFGGPFEGVLGLGPPRRRREAPARAARRASAEGGSVGDALRDVVRRIVGAEGAAGAAEDAAPAAAPTYVGLGRNAQMPGGTEPAARMPPGFLEQAGIGRFSMCFNYEAEGVLRLGTPPSSSAHGSLGTAHWGLGLWGISVGTTSVPVHICSPEDKGLGQKSPCGAIPDSGTTFIMAPKDHIAALLDSVCDQWPRCSQNHSAMVKAAQAADEAMVRDYGIDPFDIAPLPKGAVAKLLLMDCDAWMGEAGGL
;
A
#
# COMPACT_ATOMS: atom_id res chain seq x y z
N MET A 1 17.03 -12.47 -33.83
CA MET A 1 16.12 -11.72 -32.95
C MET A 1 15.43 -12.75 -32.06
N ALA A 2 16.08 -13.14 -30.96
CA ALA A 2 15.50 -14.01 -29.94
C ALA A 2 15.04 -13.11 -28.79
N GLY A 3 13.77 -13.27 -28.40
CA GLY A 3 13.13 -12.42 -27.41
C GLY A 3 13.73 -12.62 -26.02
N ALA A 4 13.95 -11.51 -25.33
CA ALA A 4 14.19 -11.51 -23.89
C ALA A 4 12.91 -11.99 -23.19
N THR A 5 12.90 -13.25 -22.77
CA THR A 5 11.90 -13.77 -21.84
C THR A 5 12.24 -13.21 -20.45
N SER A 6 11.36 -12.34 -19.97
CA SER A 6 11.39 -11.79 -18.60
C SER A 6 11.22 -12.93 -17.59
N CYS A 7 12.06 -12.96 -16.54
CA CYS A 7 11.96 -13.93 -15.42
C CYS A 7 10.56 -13.84 -14.78
N ALA A 8 9.62 -14.67 -15.23
CA ALA A 8 8.30 -14.84 -14.64
C ALA A 8 8.33 -16.04 -13.68
N SER A 9 8.75 -15.78 -12.44
CA SER A 9 8.53 -16.58 -11.21
C SER A 9 9.08 -18.02 -11.13
N PRO A 10 9.37 -18.52 -9.91
CA PRO A 10 9.00 -17.96 -8.61
C PRO A 10 10.13 -17.12 -8.00
N LEU A 11 9.71 -16.05 -7.32
CA LEU A 11 10.56 -15.04 -6.68
C LEU A 11 11.63 -15.68 -5.79
N VAL A 12 12.87 -15.17 -5.86
CA VAL A 12 13.86 -15.39 -4.80
C VAL A 12 13.34 -14.73 -3.52
N VAL A 13 12.60 -15.49 -2.72
CA VAL A 13 12.38 -15.15 -1.31
C VAL A 13 13.69 -15.40 -0.60
N LEU A 14 14.32 -14.32 -0.16
CA LEU A 14 15.38 -14.39 0.84
C LEU A 14 14.76 -14.99 2.12
N LEU A 15 14.81 -16.32 2.25
CA LEU A 15 14.36 -17.08 3.40
C LEU A 15 15.32 -16.78 4.57
N LEU A 16 15.03 -15.70 5.30
CA LEU A 16 15.56 -15.54 6.65
C LEU A 16 14.98 -16.67 7.52
N HIS A 17 15.83 -17.65 7.83
CA HIS A 17 15.52 -18.70 8.81
C HIS A 17 15.24 -18.05 10.17
N LEU A 18 13.96 -17.89 10.50
CA LEU A 18 13.53 -17.73 11.89
C LEU A 18 13.45 -19.13 12.49
N THR A 19 14.36 -19.44 13.40
CA THR A 19 14.36 -20.68 14.17
C THR A 19 13.04 -20.83 14.92
N THR A 20 12.35 -21.94 14.67
CA THR A 20 11.13 -22.35 15.35
C THR A 20 11.45 -22.73 16.79
N VAL A 21 10.86 -22.01 17.76
CA VAL A 21 10.79 -22.47 19.15
C VAL A 21 9.50 -23.26 19.32
N TRP A 22 9.65 -24.57 19.46
CA TRP A 22 8.63 -25.51 19.88
C TRP A 22 8.27 -25.28 21.36
N VAL A 23 6.99 -25.12 21.70
CA VAL A 23 6.50 -25.33 23.08
C VAL A 23 5.17 -26.08 23.07
N SER A 24 5.31 -27.37 23.42
CA SER A 24 4.41 -28.29 24.14
C SER A 24 2.92 -27.96 24.29
N GLU A 25 2.12 -28.89 23.79
CA GLU A 25 0.70 -29.09 24.05
C GLU A 25 0.49 -29.68 25.47
N SER A 26 -0.30 -29.00 26.30
CA SER A 26 -0.70 -29.53 27.61
C SER A 26 -2.21 -29.80 27.61
N ARG A 27 -2.57 -31.09 27.59
CA ARG A 27 -3.91 -31.57 27.94
C ARG A 27 -4.16 -31.29 29.42
N ALA A 28 -5.28 -30.64 29.73
CA ALA A 28 -5.84 -30.62 31.07
C ALA A 28 -7.26 -31.20 31.03
N THR A 29 -7.41 -32.35 31.66
CA THR A 29 -8.66 -33.02 31.98
C THR A 29 -9.26 -32.44 33.28
N GLY A 30 -10.59 -32.34 33.32
CA GLY A 30 -11.36 -32.50 34.55
C GLY A 30 -12.16 -31.30 35.04
N GLY A 31 -13.42 -31.55 35.41
CA GLY A 31 -14.15 -30.77 36.42
C GLY A 31 -15.49 -30.19 35.99
N ALA A 32 -16.54 -31.02 36.00
CA ALA A 32 -17.91 -30.55 35.98
C ALA A 32 -18.29 -29.92 37.33
N HIS A 33 -18.73 -28.66 37.34
CA HIS A 33 -19.46 -28.09 38.47
C HIS A 33 -20.72 -27.37 37.97
N HIS A 34 -21.86 -27.97 38.26
CA HIS A 34 -23.16 -27.32 38.33
C HIS A 34 -23.18 -26.35 39.52
N LEU A 35 -23.72 -25.14 39.35
CA LEU A 35 -24.75 -24.55 40.24
C LEU A 35 -25.20 -23.14 39.80
N ARG A 36 -26.52 -23.06 39.59
CA ARG A 36 -27.50 -22.00 39.89
C ARG A 36 -27.38 -20.57 39.32
N ARG A 37 -28.43 -20.24 38.54
CA ARG A 37 -28.98 -18.92 38.22
C ARG A 37 -29.27 -18.09 39.49
N SER A 38 -28.89 -16.82 39.44
CA SER A 38 -29.64 -15.71 40.02
C SER A 38 -29.58 -14.51 39.08
N ALA A 39 -30.73 -13.85 38.95
CA ALA A 39 -31.01 -12.80 37.98
C ALA A 39 -30.54 -11.42 38.47
N GLY A 40 -30.25 -10.53 37.51
CA GLY A 40 -30.28 -9.08 37.73
C GLY A 40 -28.93 -8.38 37.70
N ALA A 41 -28.32 -8.25 36.51
CA ALA A 41 -27.33 -7.21 36.25
C ALA A 41 -27.58 -6.63 34.86
N ARG A 42 -27.67 -5.29 34.79
CA ARG A 42 -27.86 -4.51 33.57
C ARG A 42 -26.82 -4.97 32.53
N ARG A 43 -27.33 -5.43 31.40
CA ARG A 43 -26.53 -5.84 30.24
C ARG A 43 -25.89 -4.59 29.65
N SER A 44 -24.75 -4.18 30.21
CA SER A 44 -23.77 -3.43 29.43
C SER A 44 -23.41 -4.36 28.28
N GLN A 45 -23.90 -4.05 27.08
CA GLN A 45 -23.42 -4.70 25.87
C GLN A 45 -21.94 -4.31 25.76
N SER A 46 -21.09 -5.13 26.37
CA SER A 46 -19.72 -5.31 25.92
C SER A 46 -19.85 -5.61 24.43
N VAL A 47 -19.52 -4.62 23.60
CA VAL A 47 -19.29 -4.84 22.18
C VAL A 47 -18.05 -5.72 22.13
N THR A 48 -18.24 -7.03 22.22
CA THR A 48 -17.23 -7.97 21.74
C THR A 48 -17.08 -7.64 20.27
N ALA A 49 -15.99 -6.94 19.91
CA ALA A 49 -15.62 -6.71 18.53
C ALA A 49 -15.68 -8.08 17.85
N ALA A 50 -16.67 -8.27 16.98
CA ALA A 50 -16.90 -9.54 16.34
C ALA A 50 -15.62 -9.87 15.56
N THR A 51 -14.97 -10.98 15.90
CA THR A 51 -13.80 -11.42 15.15
C THR A 51 -14.29 -11.88 13.78
N ALA A 52 -13.79 -11.27 12.70
CA ALA A 52 -14.01 -11.77 11.35
C ALA A 52 -12.74 -12.39 10.82
N CYS A 53 -12.90 -13.46 10.05
CA CYS A 53 -11.86 -14.14 9.33
C CYS A 53 -12.21 -14.11 7.85
N SER A 54 -11.29 -13.64 7.01
CA SER A 54 -11.47 -13.57 5.55
C SER A 54 -10.24 -14.18 4.88
N SER A 55 -10.46 -14.89 3.77
CA SER A 55 -9.36 -15.39 2.94
C SER A 55 -8.63 -14.22 2.29
N LEU A 56 -7.31 -14.31 2.19
CA LEU A 56 -6.52 -13.41 1.34
C LEU A 56 -6.13 -14.17 0.08
N VAL A 57 -6.44 -13.61 -1.09
CA VAL A 57 -6.09 -14.20 -2.38
C VAL A 57 -4.66 -13.80 -2.75
N ASN A 58 -3.79 -14.77 -3.02
CA ASN A 58 -2.39 -14.59 -3.38
C ASN A 58 -2.23 -14.42 -4.90
N HIS A 59 -1.72 -13.26 -5.32
CA HIS A 59 -1.40 -12.97 -6.74
C HIS A 59 0.10 -13.02 -7.02
N GLY A 60 0.88 -13.64 -6.13
CA GLY A 60 2.34 -13.72 -6.14
C GLY A 60 3.05 -12.44 -5.70
N THR A 61 2.55 -11.27 -6.13
CA THR A 61 3.16 -9.96 -5.83
C THR A 61 2.42 -9.15 -4.76
N HIS A 62 1.17 -9.50 -4.50
CA HIS A 62 0.29 -8.83 -3.53
C HIS A 62 -0.84 -9.77 -3.12
N PHE A 63 -1.56 -9.39 -2.07
CA PHE A 63 -2.72 -10.14 -1.58
C PHE A 63 -3.98 -9.29 -1.62
N THR A 64 -5.07 -9.85 -2.15
CA THR A 64 -6.39 -9.20 -2.13
C THR A 64 -7.32 -9.81 -1.10
N VAL A 65 -8.32 -9.06 -0.66
CA VAL A 65 -9.41 -9.53 0.20
C VAL A 65 -10.73 -9.12 -0.44
N ASP A 66 -11.73 -9.99 -0.34
CA ASP A 66 -13.07 -9.65 -0.81
C ASP A 66 -13.77 -8.70 0.15
N VAL A 67 -14.33 -7.64 -0.42
CA VAL A 67 -15.14 -6.64 0.28
C VAL A 67 -16.45 -6.43 -0.47
N GLU A 68 -17.50 -6.14 0.27
CA GLU A 68 -18.79 -5.75 -0.32
C GLU A 68 -19.10 -4.31 0.05
N ILE A 69 -19.54 -3.52 -0.92
CA ILE A 69 -19.91 -2.12 -0.72
C ILE A 69 -21.36 -1.92 -1.15
N GLY A 70 -22.15 -1.25 -0.32
CA GLY A 70 -23.53 -0.93 -0.62
C GLY A 70 -24.57 -1.85 0.01
N THR A 71 -25.84 -1.54 -0.24
CA THR A 71 -27.00 -2.34 0.15
C THR A 71 -27.98 -2.45 -1.03
N PRO A 72 -28.07 -3.58 -1.75
CA PRO A 72 -27.29 -4.81 -1.57
C PRO A 72 -25.79 -4.63 -1.86
N GLY A 73 -24.98 -5.51 -1.31
CA GLY A 73 -23.52 -5.46 -1.44
C GLY A 73 -23.05 -5.71 -2.88
N GLN A 74 -22.17 -4.84 -3.36
CA GLN A 74 -21.44 -4.99 -4.63
C GLN A 74 -20.03 -5.50 -4.32
N PRO A 75 -19.62 -6.65 -4.86
CA PRO A 75 -18.37 -7.30 -4.48
C PRO A 75 -17.16 -6.73 -5.22
N PHE A 76 -16.07 -6.51 -4.48
CA PHE A 76 -14.75 -6.15 -4.97
C PHE A 76 -13.71 -7.06 -4.34
N SER A 77 -12.65 -7.39 -5.07
CA SER A 77 -11.44 -7.97 -4.50
C SER A 77 -10.43 -6.84 -4.46
N VAL A 78 -9.99 -6.41 -3.28
CA VAL A 78 -9.16 -5.20 -3.09
C VAL A 78 -7.84 -5.56 -2.42
N VAL A 79 -6.77 -4.84 -2.71
CA VAL A 79 -5.47 -5.04 -2.06
C VAL A 79 -5.58 -4.75 -0.56
N ALA A 80 -5.15 -5.69 0.29
CA ALA A 80 -5.09 -5.48 1.73
C ALA A 80 -3.78 -4.76 2.09
N ASP A 81 -3.87 -3.49 2.46
CA ASP A 81 -2.73 -2.57 2.49
C ASP A 81 -2.51 -1.95 3.87
N THR A 82 -1.45 -2.35 4.58
CA THR A 82 -1.08 -1.76 5.88
C THR A 82 -0.36 -0.42 5.78
N GLY A 83 0.10 -0.01 4.59
CA GLY A 83 0.74 1.28 4.33
C GLY A 83 -0.24 2.46 4.24
N SER A 84 -1.52 2.20 3.96
CA SER A 84 -2.56 3.22 3.85
C SER A 84 -3.77 2.98 4.76
N ASN A 85 -4.66 3.98 4.89
CA ASN A 85 -5.85 3.88 5.76
C ASN A 85 -7.17 3.86 4.98
N THR A 86 -7.19 4.24 3.71
CA THR A 86 -8.45 4.56 3.00
C THR A 86 -8.99 3.35 2.24
N LEU A 87 -10.31 3.16 2.24
CA LEU A 87 -10.96 2.19 1.35
C LEU A 87 -11.25 2.87 0.01
N ILE A 88 -10.68 2.34 -1.08
CA ILE A 88 -10.77 2.90 -2.42
C ILE A 88 -11.28 1.83 -3.38
N VAL A 89 -12.30 2.16 -4.17
CA VAL A 89 -12.79 1.31 -5.28
C VAL A 89 -13.09 2.16 -6.52
N PRO A 90 -13.01 1.59 -7.74
CA PRO A 90 -13.39 2.30 -8.96
C PRO A 90 -14.87 2.70 -8.98
N SER A 91 -15.19 3.90 -9.47
CA SER A 91 -16.55 4.29 -9.83
C SER A 91 -16.86 3.90 -11.26
N CYS A 92 -18.10 3.47 -11.57
CA CYS A 92 -18.50 3.24 -12.97
C CYS A 92 -18.45 4.53 -13.81
N ILE A 93 -18.58 5.68 -13.17
CA ILE A 93 -18.43 6.98 -13.85
C ILE A 93 -16.99 7.21 -14.32
N CYS A 94 -15.99 6.63 -13.64
CA CYS A 94 -14.61 6.68 -14.12
C CYS A 94 -14.47 5.95 -15.46
N GLN A 95 -15.14 4.81 -15.62
CA GLN A 95 -15.14 4.03 -16.85
C GLN A 95 -15.92 4.74 -17.95
N GLU A 96 -17.12 5.23 -17.65
CA GLU A 96 -17.95 6.00 -18.60
C GLU A 96 -17.26 7.28 -19.10
N ALA A 97 -16.40 7.88 -18.27
CA ALA A 97 -15.59 9.03 -18.64
C ALA A 97 -14.29 8.67 -19.40
N GLY A 98 -14.03 7.38 -19.64
CA GLY A 98 -12.81 6.90 -20.30
C GLY A 98 -11.54 7.05 -19.46
N ARG A 99 -11.67 7.20 -18.13
CA ARG A 99 -10.55 7.43 -17.20
C ARG A 99 -10.14 6.19 -16.39
N CYS A 100 -10.94 5.14 -16.43
CA CYS A 100 -10.63 3.83 -15.86
C CYS A 100 -10.83 2.73 -16.91
N SER A 101 -10.19 1.57 -16.71
CA SER A 101 -10.34 0.44 -17.62
C SER A 101 -11.76 -0.11 -17.55
N LEU A 102 -12.34 -0.44 -18.71
CA LEU A 102 -13.63 -1.14 -18.81
C LEU A 102 -13.57 -2.57 -18.25
N GLN A 103 -12.36 -3.11 -18.04
CA GLN A 103 -12.15 -4.42 -17.42
C GLN A 103 -12.18 -4.35 -15.88
N ASP A 104 -12.03 -3.16 -15.30
CA ASP A 104 -12.08 -2.99 -13.84
C ASP A 104 -13.51 -3.28 -13.34
N ARG A 105 -13.66 -3.83 -12.14
CA ARG A 105 -14.97 -3.78 -11.47
C ARG A 105 -15.22 -2.35 -11.03
N CYS A 106 -16.47 -1.92 -11.10
CA CYS A 106 -16.83 -0.56 -10.75
C CYS A 106 -18.07 -0.51 -9.87
N PHE A 107 -18.11 0.49 -8.99
CA PHE A 107 -19.19 0.71 -8.04
C PHE A 107 -20.23 1.67 -8.61
N VAL A 108 -21.50 1.31 -8.44
CA VAL A 108 -22.65 2.20 -8.68
C VAL A 108 -23.34 2.50 -7.36
N GLY A 109 -23.33 3.76 -6.94
CA GLY A 109 -24.01 4.19 -5.72
C GLY A 109 -25.50 4.45 -5.94
N THR A 110 -25.79 5.56 -6.62
CA THR A 110 -27.15 6.04 -6.88
C THR A 110 -28.00 4.99 -7.60
N ASN A 111 -29.25 4.81 -7.15
CA ASN A 111 -30.22 3.84 -7.68
C ASN A 111 -29.78 2.36 -7.61
N ARG A 112 -28.66 2.05 -6.94
CA ARG A 112 -28.14 0.68 -6.77
C ARG A 112 -27.88 0.30 -5.33
N SER A 113 -27.50 1.25 -4.47
CA SER A 113 -27.33 1.04 -3.03
C SER A 113 -28.28 1.94 -2.24
N SER A 114 -29.10 1.33 -1.37
CA SER A 114 -30.04 2.05 -0.49
C SER A 114 -29.36 2.79 0.67
N THR A 115 -28.09 2.48 0.95
CA THR A 115 -27.29 3.11 2.01
C THR A 115 -26.28 4.12 1.47
N PHE A 116 -26.21 4.29 0.15
CA PHE A 116 -25.35 5.25 -0.49
C PHE A 116 -25.77 6.68 -0.17
N ALA A 117 -24.81 7.52 0.21
CA ALA A 117 -25.03 8.95 0.38
C ALA A 117 -23.75 9.74 0.10
N LEU A 118 -23.90 11.02 -0.22
CA LEU A 118 -22.78 11.94 -0.30
C LEU A 118 -22.65 12.80 0.97
N PRO A 119 -21.44 12.99 1.49
CA PRO A 119 -21.16 14.05 2.44
C PRO A 119 -21.59 15.42 1.89
N GLY A 120 -22.35 16.18 2.67
CA GLY A 120 -22.83 17.51 2.26
C GLY A 120 -23.97 17.53 1.23
N GLY A 121 -24.52 16.37 0.85
CA GLY A 121 -25.57 16.26 -0.16
C GLY A 121 -25.06 16.35 -1.61
N GLN A 122 -25.98 16.40 -2.57
CA GLN A 122 -25.66 16.28 -4.00
C GLN A 122 -24.74 17.38 -4.57
N ALA A 123 -24.64 18.52 -3.89
CA ALA A 123 -23.89 19.68 -4.38
C ALA A 123 -22.45 19.78 -3.84
N ARG A 124 -22.02 18.92 -2.88
CA ARG A 124 -20.78 19.14 -2.10
C ARG A 124 -20.01 17.87 -1.71
N ALA A 125 -19.89 16.90 -2.62
CA ALA A 125 -19.02 15.76 -2.36
C ALA A 125 -17.54 16.21 -2.27
N PRO A 126 -16.81 15.87 -1.19
CA PRO A 126 -15.39 16.19 -1.09
C PRO A 126 -14.61 15.38 -2.13
N ALA A 127 -13.96 16.07 -3.06
CA ALA A 127 -13.00 15.45 -3.97
C ALA A 127 -11.63 15.39 -3.30
N ILE A 128 -10.89 14.32 -3.60
CA ILE A 128 -9.53 14.12 -3.12
C ILE A 128 -8.63 13.67 -4.27
N TYR A 129 -7.37 14.05 -4.16
CA TYR A 129 -6.29 13.56 -5.02
C TYR A 129 -5.30 12.82 -4.15
N MET A 130 -4.95 11.60 -4.55
CA MET A 130 -4.02 10.74 -3.82
C MET A 130 -2.88 10.33 -4.74
N SER A 131 -1.66 10.31 -4.20
CA SER A 131 -0.46 9.88 -4.92
C SER A 131 0.05 8.57 -4.35
N PHE A 132 0.36 7.65 -5.25
CA PHE A 132 1.01 6.37 -5.03
C PHE A 132 2.37 6.39 -5.75
N GLY A 133 3.25 5.44 -5.43
CA GLY A 133 4.53 5.30 -6.15
C GLY A 133 4.35 5.09 -7.65
N SER A 134 3.24 4.48 -8.08
CA SER A 134 2.88 4.23 -9.47
C SER A 134 2.21 5.41 -10.17
N GLY A 135 1.83 6.48 -9.46
CA GLY A 135 1.13 7.63 -10.03
C GLY A 135 -0.01 8.12 -9.14
N SER A 136 -0.96 8.87 -9.69
CA SER A 136 -2.02 9.50 -8.90
C SER A 136 -3.40 8.97 -9.25
N ILE A 137 -4.32 9.07 -8.30
CA ILE A 137 -5.76 8.92 -8.55
C ILE A 137 -6.49 10.19 -8.12
N GLY A 138 -7.56 10.49 -8.84
CA GLY A 138 -8.61 11.40 -8.38
C GLY A 138 -9.80 10.59 -7.88
N GLY A 139 -10.45 11.06 -6.82
CA GLY A 139 -11.64 10.40 -6.30
C GLY A 139 -12.56 11.31 -5.50
N VAL A 140 -13.71 10.76 -5.13
CA VAL A 140 -14.75 11.45 -4.36
C VAL A 140 -15.04 10.66 -3.09
N VAL A 141 -15.08 11.34 -1.96
CA VAL A 141 -15.44 10.74 -0.66
C VAL A 141 -16.95 10.57 -0.59
N VAL A 142 -17.38 9.35 -0.31
CA VAL A 142 -18.80 8.98 -0.23
C VAL A 142 -19.11 8.25 1.08
N ARG A 143 -20.40 8.00 1.30
CA ARG A 143 -20.90 7.18 2.41
C ARG A 143 -21.57 5.93 1.88
N ASP A 144 -21.23 4.79 2.46
CA ASP A 144 -22.00 3.57 2.26
C ASP A 144 -21.66 2.51 3.31
N ASN A 145 -22.41 1.41 3.35
CA ASN A 145 -21.99 0.21 4.04
C ASN A 145 -20.79 -0.43 3.32
N ALA A 146 -19.79 -0.86 4.09
CA ALA A 146 -18.72 -1.72 3.63
C ALA A 146 -18.63 -2.94 4.54
N SER A 147 -18.40 -4.12 3.97
CA SER A 147 -18.16 -5.35 4.73
C SER A 147 -16.92 -6.11 4.27
N VAL A 148 -16.23 -6.71 5.24
CA VAL A 148 -15.10 -7.62 5.06
C VAL A 148 -15.47 -8.91 5.80
N GLY A 149 -15.80 -9.96 5.06
CA GLY A 149 -16.45 -11.15 5.63
C GLY A 149 -17.73 -10.77 6.38
N LEU A 150 -17.84 -11.20 7.64
CA LEU A 150 -19.02 -10.92 8.48
C LEU A 150 -19.00 -9.56 9.18
N LEU A 151 -17.88 -8.82 9.12
CA LEU A 151 -17.79 -7.49 9.72
C LEU A 151 -18.34 -6.46 8.74
N ARG A 152 -19.36 -5.71 9.18
CA ARG A 152 -19.96 -4.61 8.43
C ARG A 152 -19.79 -3.29 9.20
N ALA A 153 -19.40 -2.25 8.49
CA ALA A 153 -19.31 -0.89 9.01
C ALA A 153 -19.98 0.10 8.05
N TYR A 154 -20.70 1.07 8.61
CA TYR A 154 -21.17 2.20 7.82
C TYR A 154 -20.06 3.23 7.70
N MET A 155 -19.47 3.33 6.51
CA MET A 155 -18.39 4.25 6.20
C MET A 155 -18.97 5.65 6.04
N ARG A 156 -18.93 6.46 7.09
CA ARG A 156 -19.49 7.83 7.11
C ARG A 156 -18.71 8.80 6.24
N ASP A 157 -17.39 8.74 6.25
CA ASP A 157 -16.56 9.64 5.45
C ASP A 157 -15.24 8.97 5.01
N GLY A 158 -15.21 7.63 4.86
CA GLY A 158 -13.98 6.85 4.63
C GLY A 158 -13.93 5.98 3.38
N LEU A 159 -14.96 6.04 2.55
CA LEU A 159 -15.01 5.34 1.28
C LEU A 159 -14.71 6.34 0.17
N VAL A 160 -13.78 6.00 -0.72
CA VAL A 160 -13.39 6.82 -1.86
C VAL A 160 -13.74 6.10 -3.14
N LEU A 161 -14.54 6.76 -3.97
CA LEU A 161 -14.81 6.30 -5.33
C LEU A 161 -13.79 6.94 -6.26
N MET A 162 -12.95 6.12 -6.89
CA MET A 162 -11.97 6.59 -7.87
C MET A 162 -12.71 7.04 -9.14
N THR A 163 -12.42 8.26 -9.57
CA THR A 163 -13.03 8.94 -10.73
C THR A 163 -12.00 9.31 -11.80
N ASP A 164 -10.72 9.13 -11.49
CA ASP A 164 -9.60 9.36 -12.39
C ASP A 164 -8.43 8.46 -12.00
N ARG A 165 -7.83 7.76 -12.96
CA ARG A 165 -6.70 6.83 -12.76
C ARG A 165 -5.53 7.25 -13.63
N ALA A 166 -4.49 7.78 -13.00
CA ALA A 166 -3.20 8.07 -13.61
C ALA A 166 -2.10 7.20 -12.97
N LEU A 167 -2.34 5.88 -12.92
CA LEU A 167 -1.43 4.89 -12.36
C LEU A 167 -0.68 4.14 -13.48
N SER A 168 0.62 3.99 -13.33
CA SER A 168 1.54 3.38 -14.29
C SER A 168 1.90 1.95 -13.90
N PHE A 169 0.92 1.05 -13.96
CA PHE A 169 1.14 -0.40 -13.86
C PHE A 169 0.14 -1.16 -14.75
N GLY A 170 0.52 -2.36 -15.19
CA GLY A 170 -0.31 -3.22 -16.04
C GLY A 170 -1.36 -3.99 -15.23
N GLY A 171 -2.52 -4.25 -15.84
CA GLY A 171 -3.61 -5.02 -15.24
C GLY A 171 -4.77 -4.16 -14.70
N PRO A 172 -5.85 -4.82 -14.26
CA PRO A 172 -6.99 -4.15 -13.65
C PRO A 172 -6.58 -3.46 -12.34
N PHE A 173 -7.37 -2.49 -11.89
CA PHE A 173 -7.24 -1.93 -10.55
C PHE A 173 -8.27 -2.58 -9.64
N GLU A 174 -7.78 -3.35 -8.67
CA GLU A 174 -8.56 -4.12 -7.71
C GLU A 174 -9.28 -3.24 -6.69
N GLY A 175 -8.72 -2.07 -6.39
CA GLY A 175 -9.08 -1.28 -5.20
C GLY A 175 -8.11 -1.52 -4.05
N VAL A 176 -8.27 -0.74 -2.98
CA VAL A 176 -7.39 -0.80 -1.80
C VAL A 176 -8.24 -0.79 -0.54
N LEU A 177 -8.01 -1.74 0.38
CA LEU A 177 -8.47 -1.68 1.75
C LEU A 177 -7.30 -1.26 2.65
N GLY A 178 -7.29 0.01 3.04
CA GLY A 178 -6.31 0.52 4.00
C GLY A 178 -6.50 -0.04 5.42
N LEU A 179 -5.44 -0.62 5.95
CA LEU A 179 -5.31 -1.27 7.26
C LEU A 179 -4.28 -0.58 8.16
N GLY A 180 -3.85 0.63 7.81
CA GLY A 180 -2.96 1.45 8.61
C GLY A 180 -3.56 1.84 9.97
N PRO A 181 -2.74 2.40 10.88
CA PRO A 181 -3.16 2.65 12.26
C PRO A 181 -4.35 3.61 12.32
N PRO A 182 -5.41 3.30 13.10
CA PRO A 182 -6.51 4.23 13.32
C PRO A 182 -6.00 5.56 13.86
N ARG A 183 -6.56 6.67 13.39
CA ARG A 183 -6.17 7.99 13.89
C ARG A 183 -6.52 8.05 15.37
N ARG A 184 -5.58 8.52 16.21
CA ARG A 184 -5.93 8.87 17.59
C ARG A 184 -7.02 9.93 17.52
N ARG A 185 -8.21 9.63 18.04
CA ARG A 185 -9.22 10.65 18.30
C ARG A 185 -8.57 11.67 19.23
N ARG A 186 -8.15 12.81 18.71
CA ARG A 186 -8.07 14.01 19.54
C ARG A 186 -9.49 14.20 20.04
N GLU A 187 -9.72 14.02 21.34
CA GLU A 187 -10.94 14.53 21.97
C GLU A 187 -11.07 15.98 21.53
N ALA A 188 -12.10 16.24 20.71
CA ALA A 188 -12.41 17.61 20.35
C ALA A 188 -12.73 18.33 21.66
N PRO A 189 -12.08 19.47 21.97
CA PRO A 189 -12.53 20.28 23.10
C PRO A 189 -14.02 20.55 22.92
N ALA A 190 -14.78 20.36 23.99
CA ALA A 190 -16.23 20.47 24.00
C ALA A 190 -16.67 21.75 23.29
N ARG A 191 -17.54 21.58 22.28
CA ARG A 191 -18.32 22.59 21.54
C ARG A 191 -18.10 24.04 21.99
N ALA A 192 -17.29 24.78 21.25
CA ALA A 192 -17.60 26.18 20.96
C ALA A 192 -18.32 26.20 19.60
N ALA A 193 -19.63 26.44 19.62
CA ALA A 193 -20.42 26.65 18.42
C ALA A 193 -19.93 27.91 17.69
N ARG A 194 -18.95 27.76 16.79
CA ARG A 194 -18.69 28.76 15.76
C ARG A 194 -19.43 28.33 14.50
N ARG A 195 -20.43 29.11 14.11
CA ARG A 195 -21.00 29.08 12.75
C ARG A 195 -19.84 29.33 11.78
N ALA A 196 -19.33 28.27 11.17
CA ALA A 196 -18.49 28.40 9.99
C ALA A 196 -19.43 28.66 8.81
N SER A 197 -19.44 29.90 8.31
CA SER A 197 -20.00 30.19 7.00
C SER A 197 -19.34 29.27 5.98
N ALA A 198 -20.17 28.57 5.23
CA ALA A 198 -19.74 27.63 4.23
C ALA A 198 -19.43 28.36 2.92
N GLU A 199 -18.24 28.96 2.84
CA GLU A 199 -17.63 29.34 1.57
C GLU A 199 -16.61 28.27 1.20
N GLY A 200 -17.08 27.27 0.45
CA GLY A 200 -16.24 26.26 -0.18
C GLY A 200 -15.70 26.82 -1.49
N GLY A 201 -14.38 26.71 -1.68
CA GLY A 201 -13.70 27.06 -2.92
C GLY A 201 -14.33 26.38 -4.14
N SER A 202 -14.31 27.10 -5.26
CA SER A 202 -14.88 26.63 -6.53
C SER A 202 -14.18 25.36 -7.02
N VAL A 203 -14.86 24.23 -6.85
CA VAL A 203 -14.63 22.97 -7.58
C VAL A 203 -14.59 23.27 -9.09
N GLY A 204 -13.56 22.87 -9.83
CA GLY A 204 -13.53 23.05 -11.29
C GLY A 204 -14.74 22.38 -11.98
N ASP A 205 -15.24 22.95 -13.08
CA ASP A 205 -16.50 22.52 -13.72
C ASP A 205 -16.53 21.03 -14.10
N ALA A 206 -15.38 20.46 -14.47
CA ALA A 206 -15.25 19.04 -14.78
C ALA A 206 -15.45 18.13 -13.56
N LEU A 207 -15.06 18.57 -12.36
CA LEU A 207 -15.24 17.78 -11.14
C LEU A 207 -16.68 17.93 -10.60
N ARG A 208 -17.31 19.09 -10.82
CA ARG A 208 -18.76 19.26 -10.57
C ARG A 208 -19.58 18.30 -11.42
N ASP A 209 -19.21 18.14 -12.70
CA ASP A 209 -19.88 17.21 -13.61
C ASP A 209 -19.77 15.75 -13.14
N VAL A 210 -18.56 15.31 -12.77
CA VAL A 210 -18.34 13.97 -12.21
C VAL A 210 -19.19 13.74 -10.95
N VAL A 211 -19.24 14.72 -10.02
CA VAL A 211 -20.07 14.61 -8.82
C VAL A 211 -21.57 14.56 -9.17
N ARG A 212 -22.03 15.36 -10.15
CA ARG A 212 -23.42 15.32 -10.64
C ARG A 212 -23.81 13.96 -11.21
N ARG A 213 -22.90 13.33 -11.95
CA ARG A 213 -23.11 11.98 -12.48
C ARG A 213 -23.15 10.95 -11.36
N ILE A 214 -22.31 11.09 -10.32
CA ILE A 214 -22.31 10.19 -9.15
C ILE A 214 -23.68 10.19 -8.46
N VAL A 215 -24.36 11.34 -8.44
CA VAL A 215 -25.66 11.50 -7.79
C VAL A 215 -26.87 11.23 -8.69
N GLY A 216 -26.66 10.90 -9.96
CA GLY A 216 -27.74 10.66 -10.91
C GLY A 216 -28.67 11.86 -11.11
N ALA A 217 -28.15 13.10 -11.00
CA ALA A 217 -28.94 14.32 -11.19
C ALA A 217 -29.16 14.66 -12.67
N GLU A 218 -29.61 13.71 -13.48
CA GLU A 218 -30.13 13.98 -14.82
C GLU A 218 -31.66 13.93 -14.79
N GLY A 219 -32.27 15.12 -14.86
CA GLY A 219 -33.70 15.30 -14.98
C GLY A 219 -34.12 16.77 -14.95
N ALA A 220 -34.52 17.28 -16.12
CA ALA A 220 -35.22 18.54 -16.40
C ALA A 220 -34.38 19.79 -16.76
N ALA A 221 -33.91 19.83 -18.01
CA ALA A 221 -34.02 21.03 -18.86
C ALA A 221 -34.25 20.57 -20.31
N GLY A 222 -35.32 21.09 -20.93
CA GLY A 222 -35.88 20.63 -22.19
C GLY A 222 -35.06 20.94 -23.44
N ALA A 223 -35.56 20.39 -24.53
CA ALA A 223 -35.04 20.41 -25.90
C ALA A 223 -34.53 21.77 -26.41
N ALA A 224 -33.38 21.74 -27.07
CA ALA A 224 -33.06 22.57 -28.23
C ALA A 224 -32.06 21.81 -29.14
N GLU A 225 -32.31 21.91 -30.44
CA GLU A 225 -31.78 21.11 -31.56
C GLU A 225 -30.29 21.30 -31.89
N ASP A 226 -29.76 20.29 -32.61
CA ASP A 226 -28.68 20.28 -33.61
C ASP A 226 -27.40 21.11 -33.38
N ALA A 227 -26.34 20.41 -32.98
CA ALA A 227 -24.97 20.76 -33.34
C ALA A 227 -24.09 19.50 -33.51
N ALA A 228 -23.34 19.48 -34.61
CA ALA A 228 -22.45 18.44 -35.12
C ALA A 228 -21.36 17.96 -34.11
N PRO A 229 -20.63 16.84 -34.36
CA PRO A 229 -19.82 16.20 -33.34
C PRO A 229 -18.61 17.08 -32.98
N ALA A 230 -18.66 17.71 -31.82
CA ALA A 230 -17.51 18.41 -31.27
C ALA A 230 -16.45 17.39 -30.84
N ALA A 231 -15.25 17.55 -31.39
CA ALA A 231 -14.07 16.77 -31.07
C ALA A 231 -13.81 16.66 -29.56
N ALA A 232 -13.20 15.55 -29.16
CA ALA A 232 -12.76 15.28 -27.79
C ALA A 232 -12.06 16.52 -27.19
N PRO A 233 -12.44 16.97 -25.99
CA PRO A 233 -11.75 18.08 -25.36
C PRO A 233 -10.34 17.61 -24.96
N THR A 234 -9.34 18.06 -25.69
CA THR A 234 -7.94 18.08 -25.26
C THR A 234 -7.84 18.90 -23.98
N TYR A 235 -7.83 18.24 -22.83
CA TYR A 235 -7.49 18.90 -21.57
C TYR A 235 -5.98 18.84 -21.36
N VAL A 236 -5.42 20.04 -21.22
CA VAL A 236 -4.03 20.34 -20.91
C VAL A 236 -3.60 19.55 -19.68
N GLY A 237 -2.59 18.69 -19.84
CA GLY A 237 -1.92 18.06 -18.72
C GLY A 237 -1.49 19.13 -17.73
N LEU A 238 -1.92 19.02 -16.48
CA LEU A 238 -1.35 19.81 -15.40
C LEU A 238 0.14 19.46 -15.33
N GLY A 239 0.94 20.35 -15.89
CA GLY A 239 2.38 20.22 -15.97
C GLY A 239 3.00 20.05 -14.59
N ARG A 240 4.20 19.48 -14.58
CA ARG A 240 5.06 19.15 -13.42
C ARG A 240 5.39 20.32 -12.47
N ASN A 241 4.75 21.49 -12.56
CA ASN A 241 4.99 22.69 -11.74
C ASN A 241 3.70 23.48 -11.46
N ALA A 242 2.71 22.87 -10.82
CA ALA A 242 1.61 23.64 -10.21
C ALA A 242 2.06 24.16 -8.84
N GLN A 243 2.61 25.39 -8.82
CA GLN A 243 2.78 26.17 -7.60
C GLN A 243 1.40 26.39 -6.98
N MET A 244 1.14 25.80 -5.82
CA MET A 244 -0.11 25.96 -5.08
C MET A 244 -0.34 27.46 -4.77
N PRO A 245 -1.51 28.04 -5.12
CA PRO A 245 -1.81 29.41 -4.71
C PRO A 245 -1.93 29.48 -3.19
N GLY A 246 -1.26 30.47 -2.59
CA GLY A 246 -1.15 30.69 -1.15
C GLY A 246 -2.43 31.14 -0.47
N GLY A 247 -3.45 30.27 -0.44
CA GLY A 247 -4.60 30.38 0.44
C GLY A 247 -4.50 29.33 1.55
N THR A 248 -4.71 29.72 2.80
CA THR A 248 -4.85 28.80 3.93
C THR A 248 -6.18 28.06 3.84
N GLU A 249 -6.34 27.15 2.88
CA GLU A 249 -7.37 26.12 2.98
C GLU A 249 -6.98 25.14 4.10
N PRO A 250 -7.92 24.73 4.97
CA PRO A 250 -7.64 23.65 5.90
C PRO A 250 -7.28 22.42 5.07
N ALA A 251 -6.03 21.95 5.19
CA ALA A 251 -5.54 20.76 4.51
C ALA A 251 -6.62 19.68 4.52
N ALA A 252 -7.08 19.26 3.34
CA ALA A 252 -8.15 18.29 3.18
C ALA A 252 -7.87 17.10 4.09
N ARG A 253 -8.67 16.94 5.15
CA ARG A 253 -8.42 15.94 6.18
C ARG A 253 -8.61 14.59 5.52
N MET A 254 -7.54 13.81 5.43
CA MET A 254 -7.60 12.49 4.80
C MET A 254 -8.71 11.64 5.47
N PRO A 255 -9.50 10.90 4.68
CA PRO A 255 -10.61 10.11 5.17
C PRO A 255 -10.25 9.18 6.36
N PRO A 256 -11.13 8.98 7.35
CA PRO A 256 -10.99 7.91 8.34
C PRO A 256 -11.04 6.53 7.68
N GLY A 257 -10.23 5.61 8.17
CA GLY A 257 -10.12 4.28 7.57
C GLY A 257 -11.22 3.29 7.96
N PHE A 258 -11.20 2.11 7.34
CA PHE A 258 -12.15 1.04 7.64
C PHE A 258 -12.04 0.59 9.10
N LEU A 259 -10.82 0.31 9.59
CA LEU A 259 -10.58 -0.11 10.97
C LEU A 259 -11.14 0.89 11.99
N GLU A 260 -10.95 2.19 11.73
CA GLU A 260 -11.45 3.28 12.59
C GLU A 260 -12.99 3.31 12.64
N GLN A 261 -13.65 3.11 11.50
CA GLN A 261 -15.10 3.20 11.41
C GLN A 261 -15.82 1.89 11.79
N ALA A 262 -15.15 0.75 11.66
CA ALA A 262 -15.59 -0.54 12.15
C ALA A 262 -15.33 -0.72 13.65
N GLY A 263 -14.59 0.18 14.30
CA GLY A 263 -14.22 0.06 15.71
C GLY A 263 -13.23 -1.08 15.98
N ILE A 264 -12.41 -1.43 14.99
CA ILE A 264 -11.43 -2.51 15.07
C ILE A 264 -10.06 -1.92 15.41
N GLY A 265 -9.57 -2.25 16.61
CA GLY A 265 -8.25 -1.80 17.06
C GLY A 265 -7.10 -2.74 16.71
N ARG A 266 -7.39 -3.97 16.28
CA ARG A 266 -6.40 -5.04 16.05
C ARG A 266 -6.82 -5.97 14.93
N PHE A 267 -5.83 -6.45 14.22
CA PHE A 267 -5.97 -7.48 13.20
C PHE A 267 -4.69 -8.32 13.13
N SER A 268 -4.75 -9.45 12.43
CA SER A 268 -3.57 -10.22 12.04
C SER A 268 -3.69 -10.62 10.59
N MET A 269 -2.57 -10.61 9.87
CA MET A 269 -2.46 -11.12 8.50
C MET A 269 -1.49 -12.29 8.48
N CYS A 270 -1.83 -13.34 7.76
CA CYS A 270 -0.96 -14.46 7.47
C CYS A 270 -0.80 -14.54 5.95
N PHE A 271 0.45 -14.51 5.47
CA PHE A 271 0.80 -14.64 4.06
C PHE A 271 1.49 -15.98 3.84
N ASN A 272 1.09 -16.70 2.80
CA ASN A 272 1.70 -17.97 2.42
C ASN A 272 2.33 -17.81 1.03
N TYR A 273 3.55 -18.33 0.83
CA TYR A 273 4.36 -18.07 -0.37
C TYR A 273 3.72 -18.60 -1.67
N GLU A 274 3.05 -19.75 -1.63
CA GLU A 274 2.38 -20.38 -2.79
C GLU A 274 0.94 -20.80 -2.47
N ALA A 275 0.35 -20.19 -1.44
CA ALA A 275 -1.01 -20.47 -1.03
C ALA A 275 -1.73 -19.19 -0.59
N GLU A 276 -3.04 -19.33 -0.42
CA GLU A 276 -3.88 -18.26 0.09
C GLU A 276 -3.53 -17.90 1.53
N GLY A 277 -3.69 -16.62 1.86
CA GLY A 277 -3.47 -16.09 3.20
C GLY A 277 -4.75 -15.96 4.00
N VAL A 278 -4.65 -15.34 5.17
CA VAL A 278 -5.80 -15.07 6.04
C VAL A 278 -5.69 -13.69 6.67
N LEU A 279 -6.78 -12.91 6.59
CA LEU A 279 -6.98 -11.68 7.36
C LEU A 279 -7.96 -11.95 8.50
N ARG A 280 -7.52 -11.72 9.74
CA ARG A 280 -8.38 -11.75 10.93
C ARG A 280 -8.52 -10.37 11.51
N LEU A 281 -9.73 -9.88 11.62
CA LEU A 281 -10.08 -8.58 12.20
C LEU A 281 -10.64 -8.78 13.61
N GLY A 282 -10.31 -7.90 14.55
CA GLY A 282 -10.76 -8.00 15.94
C GLY A 282 -10.06 -9.11 16.72
N THR A 283 -8.76 -9.30 16.49
CA THR A 283 -7.95 -10.32 17.16
C THR A 283 -7.62 -9.96 18.61
N PRO A 284 -7.47 -10.95 19.50
CA PRO A 284 -6.99 -10.72 20.86
C PRO A 284 -5.54 -10.18 20.87
N PRO A 285 -5.09 -9.56 21.97
CA PRO A 285 -3.69 -9.20 22.15
C PRO A 285 -2.73 -10.36 21.89
N SER A 286 -1.66 -10.12 21.13
CA SER A 286 -0.50 -11.02 21.13
C SER A 286 0.27 -10.88 22.43
N SER A 287 0.74 -11.99 22.99
CA SER A 287 1.64 -12.02 24.16
C SER A 287 3.05 -11.51 23.83
N SER A 288 3.49 -11.70 22.58
CA SER A 288 4.73 -11.19 22.03
C SER A 288 4.41 -10.26 20.86
N ALA A 289 4.43 -8.95 21.11
CA ALA A 289 4.27 -7.94 20.09
C ALA A 289 5.44 -6.97 20.15
N HIS A 290 6.02 -6.66 19.00
CA HIS A 290 6.93 -5.52 18.90
C HIS A 290 6.15 -4.22 19.13
N GLY A 291 6.72 -3.29 19.89
CA GLY A 291 6.13 -1.97 20.06
C GLY A 291 6.16 -1.19 18.75
N SER A 292 5.08 -0.48 18.44
CA SER A 292 5.09 0.47 17.32
C SER A 292 5.80 1.76 17.72
N LEU A 293 6.81 2.16 16.96
CA LEU A 293 7.49 3.44 17.10
C LEU A 293 6.75 4.55 16.34
N GLY A 294 6.02 4.19 15.29
CA GLY A 294 5.27 5.11 14.44
C GLY A 294 3.91 5.52 15.02
N THR A 295 3.45 6.72 14.66
CA THR A 295 2.10 7.21 15.00
C THR A 295 1.21 7.41 13.77
N ALA A 296 1.83 7.58 12.60
CA ALA A 296 1.14 7.70 11.31
C ALA A 296 1.09 6.38 10.52
N HIS A 297 2.08 5.50 10.73
CA HIS A 297 2.21 4.19 10.10
C HIS A 297 2.48 3.12 11.15
N TRP A 298 2.38 1.84 10.78
CA TRP A 298 2.80 0.71 11.59
C TRP A 298 4.34 0.63 11.75
N GLY A 299 4.98 1.71 12.20
CA GLY A 299 6.44 1.80 12.24
C GLY A 299 7.07 0.90 13.30
N LEU A 300 8.11 0.18 12.92
CA LEU A 300 8.96 -0.66 13.76
C LEU A 300 10.37 -0.07 13.84
N GLY A 301 11.10 -0.40 14.91
CA GLY A 301 12.52 -0.08 15.00
C GLY A 301 13.37 -1.12 14.29
N LEU A 302 14.26 -0.67 13.41
CA LEU A 302 15.22 -1.53 12.70
C LEU A 302 16.63 -1.27 13.25
N TRP A 303 17.32 -2.35 13.60
CA TRP A 303 18.58 -2.33 14.37
C TRP A 303 19.77 -2.97 13.64
N GLY A 304 19.59 -3.32 12.38
CA GLY A 304 20.63 -3.93 11.56
C GLY A 304 20.04 -4.78 10.45
N ILE A 305 20.87 -5.06 9.46
CA ILE A 305 20.61 -6.01 8.37
C ILE A 305 21.86 -6.89 8.24
N SER A 306 21.68 -8.18 8.00
CA SER A 306 22.77 -9.14 7.79
C SER A 306 22.57 -9.87 6.46
N VAL A 307 23.67 -10.25 5.80
CA VAL A 307 23.64 -11.04 4.56
C VAL A 307 24.43 -12.33 4.77
N GLY A 308 23.86 -13.46 4.36
CA GLY A 308 24.46 -14.78 4.56
C GLY A 308 24.27 -15.29 5.99
N THR A 309 25.33 -15.80 6.61
CA THR A 309 25.32 -16.12 8.04
C THR A 309 25.20 -14.83 8.85
N THR A 310 24.55 -14.87 10.02
CA THR A 310 24.31 -13.70 10.90
C THR A 310 25.58 -12.97 11.37
N SER A 311 26.75 -13.38 10.93
CA SER A 311 28.09 -12.91 11.31
C SER A 311 28.67 -11.81 10.41
N VAL A 312 28.06 -11.49 9.26
CA VAL A 312 28.49 -10.35 8.43
C VAL A 312 27.46 -9.23 8.55
N PRO A 313 27.61 -8.31 9.52
CA PRO A 313 26.73 -7.16 9.63
C PRO A 313 26.93 -6.28 8.39
N VAL A 314 25.84 -5.96 7.70
CA VAL A 314 25.86 -4.85 6.76
C VAL A 314 25.81 -3.60 7.62
N HIS A 315 26.73 -2.64 7.40
CA HIS A 315 26.75 -1.35 8.11
C HIS A 315 25.58 -0.47 7.67
N ILE A 316 24.37 -0.91 7.97
CA ILE A 316 23.09 -0.25 7.71
C ILE A 316 22.28 -0.37 8.99
N CYS A 317 21.79 0.77 9.48
CA CYS A 317 20.94 0.82 10.67
C CYS A 317 21.62 0.25 11.93
N SER A 318 22.93 0.43 12.04
CA SER A 318 23.72 -0.02 13.19
C SER A 318 23.44 0.88 14.40
N PRO A 319 23.64 0.39 15.65
CA PRO A 319 23.45 1.22 16.85
C PRO A 319 24.25 2.54 16.83
N GLU A 320 25.38 2.56 16.13
CA GLU A 320 26.26 3.73 15.93
C GLU A 320 25.63 4.82 15.04
N ASP A 321 24.72 4.43 14.12
CA ASP A 321 24.02 5.35 13.22
C ASP A 321 22.88 6.11 13.92
N LYS A 322 22.60 5.77 15.18
CA LYS A 322 21.48 6.33 15.94
C LYS A 322 21.77 7.78 16.33
N GLY A 323 21.11 8.70 15.63
CA GLY A 323 21.15 10.13 15.91
C GLY A 323 20.47 10.53 17.24
N LEU A 324 20.82 11.72 17.73
CA LEU A 324 20.25 12.28 18.96
C LEU A 324 18.72 12.37 18.86
N GLY A 325 18.02 11.79 19.83
CA GLY A 325 16.55 11.80 19.90
C GLY A 325 15.85 10.71 19.07
N GLN A 326 16.58 9.92 18.27
CA GLN A 326 16.00 8.76 17.61
C GLN A 326 15.72 7.63 18.61
N LYS A 327 14.66 6.84 18.37
CA LYS A 327 14.35 5.65 19.18
C LYS A 327 15.07 4.40 18.70
N SER A 328 15.32 4.31 17.41
CA SER A 328 16.06 3.25 16.72
C SER A 328 16.97 3.86 15.64
N PRO A 329 18.03 3.18 15.20
CA PRO A 329 18.89 3.65 14.11
C PRO A 329 18.12 3.93 12.81
N CYS A 330 17.19 3.02 12.48
CA CYS A 330 16.27 3.17 11.37
C CYS A 330 14.83 2.87 11.78
N GLY A 331 13.88 3.36 10.99
CA GLY A 331 12.49 2.91 11.01
C GLY A 331 12.22 1.92 9.88
N ALA A 332 11.36 0.93 10.14
CA ALA A 332 10.83 0.04 9.13
C ALA A 332 9.30 0.10 9.13
N ILE A 333 8.68 -0.05 7.95
CA ILE A 333 7.23 -0.11 7.81
C ILE A 333 6.89 -1.46 7.15
N PRO A 334 6.27 -2.41 7.87
CA PRO A 334 5.62 -3.56 7.25
C PRO A 334 4.41 -3.08 6.46
N ASP A 335 4.58 -3.02 5.15
CA ASP A 335 3.59 -2.56 4.19
C ASP A 335 3.15 -3.71 3.27
N SER A 336 2.00 -4.31 3.56
CA SER A 336 1.44 -5.42 2.78
C SER A 336 0.96 -5.01 1.38
N GLY A 337 0.81 -3.70 1.12
CA GLY A 337 0.50 -3.17 -0.20
C GLY A 337 1.71 -3.05 -1.11
N THR A 338 2.93 -3.22 -0.58
CA THR A 338 4.19 -3.08 -1.31
C THR A 338 4.84 -4.45 -1.57
N THR A 339 5.17 -4.73 -2.85
CA THR A 339 5.76 -6.01 -3.28
C THR A 339 7.23 -6.18 -2.88
N PHE A 340 8.04 -5.11 -2.98
CA PHE A 340 9.50 -5.19 -2.80
C PHE A 340 9.97 -4.49 -1.52
N ILE A 341 11.10 -4.95 -0.99
CA ILE A 341 11.80 -4.20 0.06
C ILE A 341 12.34 -2.91 -0.55
N MET A 342 11.98 -1.78 0.06
CA MET A 342 12.45 -0.46 -0.32
C MET A 342 13.27 0.15 0.82
N ALA A 343 14.37 0.80 0.48
CA ALA A 343 15.22 1.51 1.42
C ALA A 343 15.90 2.71 0.72
N PRO A 344 16.53 3.63 1.47
CA PRO A 344 17.36 4.68 0.88
C PRO A 344 18.37 4.13 -0.11
N LYS A 345 18.66 4.89 -1.17
CA LYS A 345 19.53 4.47 -2.28
C LYS A 345 20.87 3.89 -1.78
N ASP A 346 21.49 4.57 -0.82
CA ASP A 346 22.80 4.19 -0.30
C ASP A 346 22.73 2.91 0.54
N HIS A 347 21.61 2.68 1.25
CA HIS A 347 21.39 1.43 1.97
C HIS A 347 21.20 0.26 1.00
N ILE A 348 20.46 0.45 -0.09
CA ILE A 348 20.32 -0.59 -1.13
C ILE A 348 21.66 -0.87 -1.80
N ALA A 349 22.47 0.17 -2.06
CA ALA A 349 23.81 -0.01 -2.62
C ALA A 349 24.71 -0.83 -1.67
N ALA A 350 24.80 -0.44 -0.39
CA ALA A 350 25.59 -1.16 0.61
C ALA A 350 25.11 -2.61 0.82
N LEU A 351 23.80 -2.84 0.78
CA LEU A 351 23.23 -4.19 0.84
C LEU A 351 23.68 -5.04 -0.36
N LEU A 352 23.58 -4.49 -1.58
CA LEU A 352 23.98 -5.21 -2.79
C LEU A 352 25.49 -5.40 -2.90
N ASP A 353 26.29 -4.46 -2.40
CA ASP A 353 27.74 -4.64 -2.26
C ASP A 353 28.04 -5.83 -1.33
N SER A 354 27.38 -5.90 -0.17
CA SER A 354 27.53 -7.01 0.77
C SER A 354 27.05 -8.35 0.18
N VAL A 355 25.95 -8.36 -0.59
CA VAL A 355 25.51 -9.55 -1.33
C VAL A 355 26.56 -9.99 -2.34
N CYS A 356 27.15 -9.04 -3.07
CA CYS A 356 28.21 -9.36 -4.03
C CYS A 356 29.43 -9.99 -3.35
N ASP A 357 29.82 -9.48 -2.18
CA ASP A 357 30.95 -9.99 -1.42
C ASP A 357 30.74 -11.42 -0.93
N GLN A 358 29.51 -11.74 -0.50
CA GLN A 358 29.17 -13.08 -0.03
C GLN A 358 28.87 -14.07 -1.16
N TRP A 359 28.60 -13.60 -2.37
CA TRP A 359 28.32 -14.44 -3.52
C TRP A 359 29.58 -14.66 -4.37
N PRO A 360 30.18 -15.88 -4.40
CA PRO A 360 31.45 -16.12 -5.09
C PRO A 360 31.45 -15.71 -6.55
N ARG A 361 30.32 -15.90 -7.26
CA ARG A 361 30.17 -15.49 -8.66
C ARG A 361 30.33 -13.98 -8.82
N CYS A 362 29.70 -13.20 -7.95
CA CYS A 362 29.76 -11.75 -8.01
C CYS A 362 31.14 -11.22 -7.60
N SER A 363 31.66 -11.68 -6.46
CA SER A 363 32.97 -11.22 -5.96
C SER A 363 34.11 -11.56 -6.92
N GLN A 364 34.09 -12.74 -7.56
CA GLN A 364 35.09 -13.12 -8.56
C GLN A 364 34.96 -12.30 -9.84
N ASN A 365 33.74 -12.10 -10.37
CA ASN A 365 33.52 -11.28 -11.56
C ASN A 365 33.95 -9.82 -11.34
N HIS A 366 33.60 -9.25 -10.18
CA HIS A 366 34.05 -7.91 -9.81
C HIS A 366 35.57 -7.84 -9.70
N SER A 367 36.21 -8.83 -9.06
CA SER A 367 37.68 -8.88 -8.93
C SER A 367 38.38 -9.01 -10.29
N ALA A 368 37.81 -9.78 -11.23
CA ALA A 368 38.32 -9.90 -12.59
C ALA A 368 38.19 -8.57 -13.36
N MET A 369 37.07 -7.87 -13.22
CA MET A 369 36.85 -6.56 -13.83
C MET A 369 37.82 -5.50 -13.30
N VAL A 370 38.07 -5.46 -11.98
CA VAL A 370 39.06 -4.55 -11.38
C VAL A 370 40.47 -4.81 -11.94
N LYS A 371 40.87 -6.09 -12.03
CA LYS A 371 42.16 -6.47 -12.64
C LYS A 371 42.25 -6.07 -14.12
N ALA A 372 41.16 -6.23 -14.87
CA ALA A 372 41.13 -5.85 -16.29
C ALA A 372 41.22 -4.33 -16.47
N ALA A 373 40.52 -3.54 -15.66
CA ALA A 373 40.61 -2.08 -15.66
C ALA A 373 42.03 -1.60 -15.36
N GLN A 374 42.67 -2.15 -14.32
CA GLN A 374 44.05 -1.82 -13.99
C GLN A 374 45.03 -2.21 -15.10
N ALA A 375 44.89 -3.39 -15.69
CA ALA A 375 45.75 -3.82 -16.80
C ALA A 375 45.57 -2.95 -18.05
N ALA A 376 44.37 -2.41 -18.29
CA ALA A 376 44.10 -1.48 -19.38
C ALA A 376 44.77 -0.13 -19.14
N ASP A 377 44.63 0.45 -17.95
CA ASP A 377 45.31 1.69 -17.55
C ASP A 377 46.85 1.55 -17.70
N GLU A 378 47.42 0.50 -17.13
CA GLU A 378 48.87 0.22 -17.23
C GLU A 378 49.35 0.10 -18.68
N ALA A 379 48.57 -0.53 -19.56
CA ALA A 379 48.91 -0.66 -20.99
C ALA A 379 48.84 0.69 -21.71
N MET A 380 47.83 1.51 -21.43
CA MET A 380 47.66 2.82 -22.05
C MET A 380 48.73 3.81 -21.60
N VAL A 381 49.03 3.86 -20.31
CA VAL A 381 50.11 4.69 -19.76
C VAL A 381 51.47 4.27 -20.35
N ARG A 382 51.73 2.97 -20.52
CA ARG A 382 52.98 2.49 -21.15
C ARG A 382 53.10 2.94 -22.60
N ASP A 383 52.03 2.83 -23.38
CA ASP A 383 52.10 3.02 -24.84
C ASP A 383 51.90 4.50 -25.25
N TYR A 384 51.20 5.29 -24.44
CA TYR A 384 50.82 6.68 -24.76
C TYR A 384 51.27 7.73 -23.72
N GLY A 385 51.84 7.30 -22.58
CA GLY A 385 52.25 8.18 -21.48
C GLY A 385 51.10 8.69 -20.60
N ILE A 386 49.84 8.46 -21.00
CA ILE A 386 48.60 8.78 -20.29
C ILE A 386 47.54 7.71 -20.63
N ASP A 387 46.58 7.45 -19.73
CA ASP A 387 45.35 6.72 -20.08
C ASP A 387 44.25 7.72 -20.50
N PRO A 388 43.91 7.82 -21.79
CA PRO A 388 42.83 8.68 -22.27
C PRO A 388 41.42 8.09 -22.04
N PHE A 389 41.31 6.82 -21.65
CA PHE A 389 40.03 6.12 -21.52
C PHE A 389 39.47 6.11 -20.10
N ASP A 390 40.32 6.16 -19.07
CA ASP A 390 39.94 6.25 -17.64
C ASP A 390 38.83 5.25 -17.28
N ILE A 391 39.07 3.97 -17.60
CA ILE A 391 38.05 2.91 -17.47
C ILE A 391 37.88 2.56 -15.99
N ALA A 392 36.89 3.17 -15.35
CA ALA A 392 36.55 2.86 -13.96
C ALA A 392 35.76 1.53 -13.86
N PRO A 393 36.13 0.60 -12.95
CA PRO A 393 35.36 -0.60 -12.70
C PRO A 393 33.98 -0.25 -12.11
N LEU A 394 32.95 -1.03 -12.46
CA LEU A 394 31.61 -0.86 -11.89
C LEU A 394 31.62 -1.17 -10.38
N PRO A 395 30.80 -0.49 -9.57
CA PRO A 395 30.61 -0.85 -8.16
C PRO A 395 30.11 -2.29 -8.02
N LYS A 396 30.46 -2.96 -6.91
CA LYS A 396 30.03 -4.34 -6.61
C LYS A 396 28.53 -4.53 -6.75
N GLY A 397 27.73 -3.63 -6.21
CA GLY A 397 26.27 -3.69 -6.26
C GLY A 397 25.72 -3.53 -7.68
N ALA A 398 26.45 -2.88 -8.59
CA ALA A 398 26.09 -2.85 -10.01
C ALA A 398 26.37 -4.20 -10.69
N VAL A 399 27.50 -4.83 -10.38
CA VAL A 399 27.80 -6.21 -10.84
C VAL A 399 26.76 -7.19 -10.30
N ALA A 400 26.39 -7.09 -9.03
CA ALA A 400 25.34 -7.90 -8.42
C ALA A 400 24.00 -7.74 -9.15
N LYS A 401 23.58 -6.51 -9.44
CA LYS A 401 22.34 -6.25 -10.21
C LYS A 401 22.39 -6.88 -11.60
N LEU A 402 23.49 -6.73 -12.32
CA LEU A 402 23.63 -7.31 -13.65
C LEU A 402 23.51 -8.84 -13.61
N LEU A 403 24.14 -9.48 -12.63
CA LEU A 403 24.03 -10.92 -12.43
C LEU A 403 22.61 -11.36 -12.03
N LEU A 404 21.93 -10.60 -11.16
CA LEU A 404 20.55 -10.87 -10.77
C LEU A 404 19.56 -10.77 -11.94
N MET A 405 19.85 -9.90 -12.92
CA MET A 405 19.04 -9.76 -14.13
C MET A 405 19.23 -10.93 -15.10
N ASP A 406 20.34 -11.65 -15.04
CA ASP A 406 20.63 -12.85 -15.83
C ASP A 406 20.39 -14.11 -14.99
N CYS A 407 19.17 -14.20 -14.45
CA CYS A 407 18.78 -15.23 -13.48
C CYS A 407 18.96 -16.66 -14.05
N ASP A 408 18.64 -16.84 -15.34
CA ASP A 408 18.69 -18.11 -16.05
C ASP A 408 20.09 -18.72 -16.09
N ALA A 409 21.14 -17.91 -16.05
CA ALA A 409 22.54 -18.35 -16.11
C ALA A 409 23.04 -19.02 -14.82
N TRP A 410 22.28 -18.98 -13.72
CA TRP A 410 22.75 -19.52 -12.43
C TRP A 410 21.68 -20.14 -11.54
N MET A 411 20.38 -19.93 -11.81
CA MET A 411 19.30 -20.40 -10.93
C MET A 411 19.25 -21.94 -10.77
N GLY A 412 19.73 -22.69 -11.77
CA GLY A 412 19.77 -24.16 -11.75
C GLY A 412 21.10 -24.77 -11.30
N GLU A 413 22.10 -23.97 -10.95
CA GLU A 413 23.45 -24.44 -10.68
C GLU A 413 23.76 -24.53 -9.17
N ALA A 414 24.61 -25.48 -8.79
CA ALA A 414 25.19 -25.52 -7.44
C ALA A 414 26.10 -24.30 -7.26
N GLY A 415 25.65 -23.30 -6.49
CA GLY A 415 26.32 -21.99 -6.35
C GLY A 415 25.56 -20.82 -6.99
N GLY A 416 24.29 -21.02 -7.37
CA GLY A 416 23.31 -19.93 -7.49
C GLY A 416 23.21 -19.10 -6.20
N LEU A 417 22.59 -17.91 -6.28
CA LEU A 417 22.52 -16.96 -5.17
C LEU A 417 21.96 -17.56 -3.89
#